data_AF-A0A2D4NUG1-F1
#
_entry.id   AF-A0A2D4NUG1-F1
#
_cell.length_a   1.000
_cell.length_b   1.000
_cell.length_c   1.000
_cell.angle_alpha   90.00
_cell.angle_beta   90.00
_cell.angle_gamma   90.00
#
_symmetry.space_group_name_H-M   'P 1'
#
loop_
_entity.id
_entity.type
_entity.pdbx_description
1 polymer ?
#
loop_
_entity_poly.entity_id
_entity_poly.type
_entity_poly.pdbx_seq_one_letter_code
_entity_poly.pdbx_strand_id
1 'polypeptide(L)'
;HSLDNAELKLLGRNHTTCDALRTLEEAKKLFPGRTSIDLIFGLPGQTVASWLQGLEKALALCDDHVSLYQLTLERGTSLFKQVHQGFLPITNVDIISEMYECARHVLQNSGFHQYEVSNFSKNGAFSTHNLSYWQGSQYIGIGPGAHGRFVPRGDGRIHQEARIQTLEPDVWMKEVFAFGHGTRKQIPLRELDKLEEVLMLGLRMVVGITHQHWLQFAPSLSLWDVFGESEEIKELKEHGLLFLDERGLRCSWKGLAVLDSLLLILLKQLQQTWIEREKGV
;
A
#
# COMPACT_ATOMS: atom_id res chain seq x y z
N HIS A 1 9.82 13.29 3.05
CA HIS A 1 10.57 12.08 3.48
C HIS A 1 11.12 12.21 4.89
N SER A 2 11.87 13.28 5.19
CA SER A 2 12.32 13.59 6.55
C SER A 2 12.33 15.12 6.74
N LEU A 3 12.29 15.56 7.99
CA LEU A 3 12.54 16.96 8.38
C LEU A 3 13.98 17.18 8.90
N ASP A 4 14.88 16.22 8.69
CA ASP A 4 16.30 16.31 8.98
C ASP A 4 17.13 16.37 7.68
N ASN A 5 17.98 17.39 7.54
CA ASN A 5 18.78 17.59 6.32
C ASN A 5 19.84 16.50 6.09
N ALA A 6 20.40 15.91 7.15
CA ALA A 6 21.35 14.82 7.03
C ALA A 6 20.64 13.54 6.55
N GLU A 7 19.45 13.25 7.07
CA GLU A 7 18.60 12.15 6.59
C GLU A 7 18.17 12.36 5.12
N LEU A 8 17.80 13.57 4.72
CA LEU A 8 17.49 13.90 3.32
C LEU A 8 18.69 13.67 2.39
N LYS A 9 19.89 14.07 2.82
CA LYS A 9 21.14 13.83 2.08
C LYS A 9 21.46 12.33 1.98
N LEU A 10 21.26 11.58 3.07
CA LEU A 10 21.43 10.12 3.11
C LEU A 10 20.51 9.42 2.09
N LEU A 11 19.28 9.91 1.97
CA LEU A 11 18.29 9.44 0.99
C LEU A 11 18.53 9.94 -0.45
N GLY A 12 19.60 10.71 -0.69
CA GLY A 12 19.91 11.28 -1.99
C GLY A 12 18.88 12.30 -2.48
N ARG A 13 18.22 13.03 -1.57
CA ARG A 13 17.23 14.04 -1.91
C ARG A 13 17.90 15.36 -2.30
N ASN A 14 17.43 15.97 -3.39
CA ASN A 14 17.95 17.23 -3.91
C ASN A 14 17.23 18.47 -3.33
N HIS A 15 16.64 18.34 -2.14
CA HIS A 15 15.93 19.42 -1.44
C HIS A 15 16.28 19.41 0.05
N THR A 16 16.10 20.56 0.69
CA THR A 16 16.27 20.71 2.14
C THR A 16 14.92 20.65 2.87
N THR A 17 14.95 20.56 4.21
CA THR A 17 13.77 20.72 5.04
C THR A 17 13.06 22.03 4.75
N CYS A 18 13.79 23.15 4.61
CA CYS A 18 13.19 24.45 4.32
C CYS A 18 12.44 24.48 2.97
N ASP A 19 12.94 23.79 1.95
CA ASP A 19 12.27 23.71 0.65
C ASP A 19 10.96 22.93 0.76
N ALA A 20 10.99 21.80 1.47
CA ALA A 20 9.80 20.98 1.72
C ALA A 20 8.73 21.76 2.50
N LEU A 21 9.14 22.50 3.55
CA LEU A 21 8.22 23.29 4.36
C LEU A 21 7.57 24.44 3.58
N ARG A 22 8.34 25.18 2.79
CA ARG A 22 7.79 26.22 1.91
C ARG A 22 6.80 25.65 0.90
N THR A 23 7.15 24.50 0.30
CA THR A 23 6.27 23.83 -0.68
C THR A 23 4.96 23.39 -0.04
N LEU A 24 5.03 22.83 1.17
CA LEU A 24 3.85 22.42 1.93
C LEU A 24 2.96 23.62 2.27
N GLU A 25 3.53 24.73 2.73
CA GLU A 25 2.77 25.94 3.06
C GLU A 25 2.01 26.48 1.84
N GLU A 26 2.66 26.55 0.66
CA GLU A 26 2.02 26.98 -0.58
C GLU A 26 0.96 25.97 -1.06
N ALA A 27 1.23 24.67 -0.96
CA ALA A 27 0.26 23.64 -1.31
C ALA A 27 -1.00 23.73 -0.43
N LYS A 28 -0.85 24.00 0.86
CA LYS A 28 -1.98 24.18 1.80
C LYS A 28 -2.84 25.38 1.45
N LYS A 29 -2.23 26.49 1.03
CA LYS A 29 -2.95 27.69 0.55
C LYS A 29 -3.81 27.37 -0.69
N LEU A 30 -3.29 26.54 -1.59
CA LEU A 30 -3.96 26.18 -2.84
C LEU A 30 -4.98 25.04 -2.70
N PHE A 31 -4.71 24.08 -1.82
CA PHE A 31 -5.47 22.83 -1.67
C PHE A 31 -5.78 22.53 -0.18
N PRO A 32 -6.50 23.42 0.52
CA PRO A 32 -6.73 23.29 1.96
C PRO A 32 -7.43 21.97 2.31
N GLY A 33 -6.87 21.23 3.27
CA GLY A 33 -7.40 19.92 3.70
C GLY A 33 -7.18 18.79 2.69
N ARG A 34 -6.41 19.04 1.62
CA ARG A 34 -6.16 18.08 0.52
C ARG A 34 -4.68 17.89 0.23
N THR A 35 -3.81 18.35 1.12
CA THR A 35 -2.36 18.09 1.05
C THR A 35 -1.99 16.85 1.86
N SER A 36 -1.03 16.08 1.34
CA SER A 36 -0.41 14.96 2.06
C SER A 36 1.08 15.24 2.28
N ILE A 37 1.63 14.69 3.36
CA ILE A 37 3.07 14.58 3.58
C ILE A 37 3.49 13.12 3.68
N ASP A 38 4.59 12.78 3.02
CA ASP A 38 5.14 11.42 3.04
C ASP A 38 6.44 11.41 3.85
N LEU A 39 6.47 10.57 4.89
CA LEU A 39 7.60 10.40 5.79
C LEU A 39 8.14 8.98 5.68
N ILE A 40 9.46 8.84 5.78
CA ILE A 40 10.16 7.56 5.79
C ILE A 40 10.80 7.37 7.16
N PHE A 41 10.54 6.23 7.79
CA PHE A 41 11.15 5.83 9.06
C PHE A 41 12.03 4.59 8.88
N GLY A 42 12.84 4.27 9.90
CA GLY A 42 13.79 3.16 9.86
C GLY A 42 15.07 3.47 9.10
N LEU A 43 15.43 4.75 8.96
CA LEU A 43 16.67 5.15 8.29
C LEU A 43 17.92 4.69 9.08
N PRO A 44 19.06 4.42 8.42
CA PRO A 44 20.31 4.09 9.12
C PRO A 44 20.68 5.13 10.18
N GLY A 45 20.84 4.69 11.42
CA GLY A 45 21.19 5.55 12.56
C GLY A 45 20.01 6.33 13.18
N GLN A 46 18.79 6.19 12.64
CA GLN A 46 17.61 6.81 13.21
C GLN A 46 17.21 6.10 14.50
N THR A 47 16.85 6.88 15.52
CA THR A 47 16.34 6.39 16.81
C THR A 47 14.83 6.64 16.93
N VAL A 48 14.15 5.94 17.84
CA VAL A 48 12.73 6.19 18.15
C VAL A 48 12.52 7.67 18.52
N ALA A 49 13.37 8.23 19.38
CA ALA A 49 13.27 9.61 19.81
C ALA A 49 13.42 10.62 18.65
N SER A 50 14.44 10.45 17.78
CA SER A 50 14.62 11.33 16.62
C SER A 50 13.46 11.21 15.62
N TRP A 51 12.96 10.00 15.41
CA TRP A 51 11.81 9.74 14.54
C TRP A 51 10.55 10.46 15.04
N LEU A 52 10.20 10.28 16.32
CA LEU A 52 9.03 10.90 16.91
C LEU A 52 9.12 12.43 16.92
N GLN A 53 10.31 12.98 17.22
CA GLN A 53 10.51 14.43 17.14
C GLN A 53 10.30 14.97 15.70
N GLY A 54 10.76 14.22 14.69
CA GLY A 54 10.52 14.55 13.29
C GLY A 54 9.03 14.49 12.92
N LEU A 55 8.35 13.44 13.38
CA LEU A 55 6.91 13.26 13.18
C LEU A 55 6.11 14.40 13.82
N GLU A 56 6.33 14.72 15.09
CA GLU A 56 5.62 15.80 15.80
C GLU A 56 5.77 17.16 15.08
N LYS A 57 6.99 17.49 14.63
CA LYS A 57 7.23 18.70 13.82
C LYS A 57 6.45 18.66 12.51
N ALA A 58 6.38 17.51 11.85
CA ALA A 58 5.63 17.35 10.61
C ALA A 58 4.12 17.46 10.83
N LEU A 59 3.60 16.92 11.93
CA LEU A 59 2.17 16.98 12.29
C LEU A 59 1.70 18.38 12.64
N ALA A 60 2.57 19.23 13.20
CA ALA A 60 2.26 20.64 13.40
C ALA A 60 2.02 21.41 12.09
N LEU A 61 2.46 20.85 10.96
CA LEU A 61 2.42 21.48 9.65
C LEU A 61 1.48 20.77 8.67
N CYS A 62 1.19 19.49 8.92
CA CYS A 62 0.25 18.69 8.16
C CYS A 62 -1.17 19.26 8.21
N ASP A 63 -1.93 19.11 7.12
CA ASP A 63 -3.38 19.26 7.14
C ASP A 63 -4.01 17.95 7.65
N ASP A 64 -4.65 17.22 6.74
CA ASP A 64 -5.56 16.13 7.08
C ASP A 64 -5.07 14.77 6.58
N HIS A 65 -3.87 14.66 5.99
CA HIS A 65 -3.33 13.39 5.50
C HIS A 65 -1.81 13.26 5.67
N VAL A 66 -1.37 12.09 6.17
CA VAL A 66 0.04 11.74 6.32
C VAL A 66 0.27 10.28 5.98
N SER A 67 1.37 10.03 5.27
CA SER A 67 1.81 8.70 4.86
C SER A 67 3.11 8.35 5.58
N LEU A 68 3.17 7.19 6.23
CA LEU A 68 4.35 6.65 6.89
C LEU A 68 4.84 5.40 6.13
N TYR A 69 6.06 5.47 5.63
CA TYR A 69 6.71 4.39 4.90
C TYR A 69 7.94 3.88 5.66
N GLN A 70 8.02 2.56 5.83
CA GLN A 70 9.25 1.94 6.28
C GLN A 70 10.28 2.02 5.15
N LEU A 71 11.53 2.34 5.47
CA LEU A 71 12.62 2.25 4.50
C LEU A 71 12.82 0.79 4.07
N THR A 72 12.59 0.52 2.79
CA THR A 72 13.02 -0.71 2.12
C THR A 72 14.33 -0.45 1.38
N LEU A 73 15.33 -1.29 1.64
CA LEU A 73 16.63 -1.21 0.96
C LEU A 73 16.55 -1.92 -0.41
N GLU A 74 16.32 -1.13 -1.45
CA GLU A 74 16.23 -1.65 -2.82
C GLU A 74 17.60 -2.00 -3.41
N ARG A 75 17.72 -3.23 -3.94
CA ARG A 75 18.94 -3.70 -4.60
C ARG A 75 19.32 -2.77 -5.75
N GLY A 76 20.61 -2.46 -5.86
CA GLY A 76 21.14 -1.58 -6.91
C GLY A 76 21.21 -0.10 -6.52
N THR A 77 20.55 0.32 -5.43
CA THR A 77 20.66 1.69 -4.92
C THR A 77 22.00 1.96 -4.23
N SER A 78 22.42 3.23 -4.17
CA SER A 78 23.61 3.64 -3.41
C SER A 78 23.48 3.31 -1.93
N LEU A 79 22.29 3.52 -1.35
CA LEU A 79 22.03 3.26 0.06
C LEU A 79 22.16 1.78 0.39
N PHE A 80 21.60 0.89 -0.45
CA PHE A 80 21.78 -0.56 -0.31
C PHE A 80 23.26 -0.94 -0.32
N LYS A 81 24.06 -0.40 -1.24
CA LYS A 81 25.51 -0.69 -1.31
C LYS A 81 26.23 -0.27 -0.03
N GLN A 82 25.96 0.94 0.48
CA GLN A 82 26.60 1.46 1.69
C GLN A 82 26.27 0.64 2.94
N VAL A 83 24.99 0.27 3.12
CA VAL A 83 24.57 -0.59 4.24
C VAL A 83 25.18 -1.99 4.10
N HIS A 84 25.11 -2.59 2.90
CA HIS A 84 25.64 -3.93 2.66
C HIS A 84 27.16 -4.03 2.83
N GLN A 85 27.89 -2.96 2.54
CA GLN A 85 29.34 -2.86 2.74
C GLN A 85 29.74 -2.48 4.19
N GLY A 86 28.76 -2.27 5.08
CA GLY A 86 29.01 -1.93 6.48
C GLY A 86 29.39 -0.47 6.74
N PHE A 87 29.29 0.41 5.73
CA PHE A 87 29.53 1.85 5.91
C PHE A 87 28.41 2.54 6.70
N LEU A 88 27.21 1.98 6.65
CA LEU A 88 26.04 2.45 7.39
C LEU A 88 25.46 1.30 8.23
N PRO A 89 24.94 1.60 9.43
CA PRO A 89 24.35 0.58 10.28
C PRO A 89 23.04 0.05 9.69
N ILE A 90 22.77 -1.23 9.93
CA ILE A 90 21.44 -1.81 9.72
C ILE A 90 20.58 -1.42 10.93
N THR A 91 19.41 -0.85 10.69
CA THR A 91 18.45 -0.56 11.75
C THR A 91 17.81 -1.85 12.25
N ASN A 92 17.80 -2.07 13.57
CA ASN A 92 17.19 -3.25 14.17
C ASN A 92 15.67 -3.25 13.92
N VAL A 93 15.13 -4.41 13.50
CA VAL A 93 13.69 -4.63 13.27
C VAL A 93 12.85 -4.30 14.50
N ASP A 94 13.33 -4.60 15.71
CA ASP A 94 12.61 -4.28 16.96
C ASP A 94 12.45 -2.77 17.13
N ILE A 95 13.49 -2.00 16.81
CA ILE A 95 13.47 -0.54 16.84
C ILE A 95 12.52 0.01 15.78
N ILE A 96 12.50 -0.57 14.57
CA ILE A 96 11.58 -0.17 13.49
C ILE A 96 10.13 -0.43 13.91
N SER A 97 9.85 -1.57 14.55
CA SER A 97 8.54 -1.90 15.07
C SER A 97 8.10 -0.89 16.15
N GLU A 98 8.98 -0.57 17.09
CA GLU A 98 8.74 0.43 18.14
C GLU A 98 8.49 1.83 17.53
N MET A 99 9.29 2.25 16.54
CA MET A 99 9.09 3.52 15.81
C MET A 99 7.68 3.62 15.23
N TYR A 100 7.20 2.57 14.59
CA TYR A 100 5.88 2.58 13.98
C TYR A 100 4.77 2.56 15.04
N GLU A 101 4.89 1.72 16.07
CA GLU A 101 3.92 1.65 17.17
C GLU A 101 3.77 3.01 17.88
N CYS A 102 4.88 3.63 18.28
CA CYS A 102 4.86 4.96 18.88
C CYS A 102 4.27 6.02 17.93
N ALA A 103 4.62 5.98 16.63
CA ALA A 103 4.08 6.91 15.64
C ALA A 103 2.55 6.81 15.52
N ARG A 104 2.00 5.60 15.53
CA ARG A 104 0.55 5.39 15.52
C ARG A 104 -0.13 6.02 16.73
N HIS A 105 0.46 5.87 17.92
CA HIS A 105 -0.06 6.49 19.13
C HIS A 105 -0.04 8.02 19.05
N VAL A 106 1.07 8.61 18.59
CA VAL A 106 1.19 10.06 18.39
C VAL A 106 0.15 10.56 17.38
N LEU A 107 -0.01 9.86 16.26
CA LEU A 107 -1.00 10.18 15.22
C LEU A 107 -2.43 10.11 15.76
N GLN A 108 -2.78 9.02 16.45
CA GLN A 108 -4.10 8.83 17.06
C GLN A 108 -4.41 9.93 18.08
N ASN A 109 -3.47 10.25 18.96
CA ASN A 109 -3.61 11.33 19.95
C ASN A 109 -3.73 12.71 19.28
N SER A 110 -3.13 12.86 18.11
CA SER A 110 -3.27 14.07 17.29
C SER A 110 -4.57 14.10 16.49
N GLY A 111 -5.41 13.06 16.53
CA GLY A 111 -6.69 12.95 15.83
C GLY A 111 -6.62 12.29 14.44
N PHE A 112 -5.46 11.82 14.01
CA PHE A 112 -5.32 11.07 12.76
C PHE A 112 -5.75 9.62 12.95
N HIS A 113 -6.51 9.09 11.99
CA HIS A 113 -6.95 7.71 11.97
C HIS A 113 -6.29 6.97 10.82
N GLN A 114 -5.67 5.83 11.14
CA GLN A 114 -5.18 4.90 10.14
C GLN A 114 -6.37 4.32 9.37
N TYR A 115 -6.34 4.42 8.04
CA TYR A 115 -7.37 3.79 7.19
C TYR A 115 -6.80 2.64 6.34
N GLU A 116 -5.48 2.64 6.13
CA GLU A 116 -4.76 1.53 5.50
C GLU A 116 -3.30 1.47 6.01
N VAL A 117 -2.50 0.54 5.49
CA VAL A 117 -1.21 0.12 6.07
C VAL A 117 -0.20 1.26 6.26
N SER A 118 -0.19 2.29 5.41
CA SER A 118 0.78 3.38 5.48
C SER A 118 0.16 4.75 5.79
N ASN A 119 -1.14 4.93 5.61
CA ASN A 119 -1.78 6.23 5.52
C ASN A 119 -2.76 6.46 6.65
N PHE A 120 -2.70 7.70 7.13
CA PHE A 120 -3.49 8.21 8.21
C PHE A 120 -4.14 9.50 7.77
N SER A 121 -5.39 9.71 8.18
CA SER A 121 -6.14 10.91 7.81
C SER A 121 -7.03 11.43 8.91
N LYS A 122 -7.42 12.70 8.77
CA LYS A 122 -8.45 13.41 9.53
C LYS A 122 -9.56 13.82 8.61
N ASN A 123 -10.72 14.15 9.18
CA ASN A 123 -11.83 14.80 8.44
C ASN A 123 -12.25 14.05 7.15
N GLY A 124 -12.03 12.74 7.08
CA GLY A 124 -12.32 11.94 5.88
C GLY A 124 -11.42 12.23 4.67
N ALA A 125 -10.24 12.82 4.86
CA ALA A 125 -9.28 13.14 3.80
C ALA A 125 -8.51 11.90 3.30
N PHE A 126 -9.23 10.83 2.96
CA PHE A 126 -8.65 9.62 2.40
C PHE A 126 -8.10 9.87 0.99
N SER A 127 -7.01 9.21 0.63
CA SER A 127 -6.51 9.21 -0.74
C SER A 127 -7.44 8.37 -1.62
N THR A 128 -8.22 9.03 -2.49
CA THR A 128 -9.08 8.36 -3.47
C THR A 128 -8.27 7.44 -4.38
N HIS A 129 -7.04 7.84 -4.73
CA HIS A 129 -6.14 7.04 -5.54
C HIS A 129 -5.78 5.72 -4.84
N ASN A 130 -5.31 5.79 -3.59
CA ASN A 130 -4.89 4.61 -2.84
C ASN A 130 -6.08 3.69 -2.55
N LEU A 131 -7.21 4.26 -2.12
CA LEU A 131 -8.44 3.49 -1.90
C LEU A 131 -8.92 2.78 -3.16
N SER A 132 -8.82 3.41 -4.34
CA SER A 132 -9.21 2.78 -5.60
C SER A 132 -8.38 1.53 -5.88
N TYR A 133 -7.07 1.56 -5.65
CA TYR A 133 -6.24 0.36 -5.77
C TYR A 133 -6.61 -0.69 -4.72
N TRP A 134 -6.70 -0.28 -3.44
CA TRP A 134 -6.96 -1.22 -2.35
C TRP A 134 -8.32 -1.92 -2.46
N GLN A 135 -9.30 -1.28 -3.06
CA GLN A 135 -10.65 -1.82 -3.29
C GLN A 135 -10.76 -2.54 -4.65
N GLY A 136 -9.66 -2.75 -5.37
CA GLY A 136 -9.73 -3.42 -6.67
C GLY A 136 -10.60 -2.68 -7.69
N SER A 137 -10.66 -1.35 -7.63
CA SER A 137 -11.36 -0.53 -8.64
C SER A 137 -10.61 -0.53 -9.98
N GLN A 138 -11.30 -0.16 -11.05
CA GLN A 138 -10.69 -0.02 -12.37
C GLN A 138 -9.91 1.30 -12.48
N TYR A 139 -8.75 1.26 -13.12
CA TYR A 139 -7.93 2.45 -13.38
C TYR A 139 -7.13 2.29 -14.67
N ILE A 140 -6.80 3.42 -15.28
CA ILE A 140 -6.00 3.48 -16.50
C ILE A 140 -4.63 4.03 -16.14
N GLY A 141 -3.58 3.27 -16.43
CA GLY A 141 -2.19 3.72 -16.32
C GLY A 141 -1.74 4.44 -17.57
N ILE A 142 -1.39 5.72 -17.43
CA ILE A 142 -0.90 6.56 -18.52
C ILE A 142 0.50 7.06 -18.16
N GLY A 143 1.41 6.96 -19.12
CA GLY A 143 2.79 7.39 -18.98
C GLY A 143 3.78 6.23 -18.85
N PRO A 144 5.08 6.54 -18.86
CA PRO A 144 6.14 5.54 -18.79
C PRO A 144 6.06 4.72 -17.49
N GLY A 145 6.13 3.39 -17.61
CA GLY A 145 6.08 2.45 -16.49
C GLY A 145 4.73 2.32 -15.79
N ALA A 146 3.71 3.06 -16.25
CA ALA A 146 2.39 3.01 -15.65
C ALA A 146 1.73 1.64 -15.83
N HIS A 147 0.98 1.23 -14.81
CA HIS A 147 0.14 0.05 -14.84
C HIS A 147 -1.32 0.48 -14.90
N GLY A 148 -2.15 -0.28 -15.62
CA GLY A 148 -3.59 -0.07 -15.68
C GLY A 148 -4.31 -1.40 -15.52
N ARG A 149 -5.51 -1.36 -14.96
CA ARG A 149 -6.38 -2.53 -14.84
C ARG A 149 -7.83 -2.11 -15.04
N PHE A 150 -8.41 -2.49 -16.18
CA PHE A 150 -9.75 -2.06 -16.57
C PHE A 150 -10.34 -3.01 -17.60
N VAL A 151 -11.64 -2.90 -17.84
CA VAL A 151 -12.34 -3.57 -18.95
C VAL A 151 -12.26 -2.63 -20.16
N PRO A 152 -11.53 -2.99 -21.23
CA PRO A 152 -11.47 -2.19 -22.44
C PRO A 152 -12.86 -1.99 -23.04
N ARG A 153 -13.13 -0.81 -23.58
CA ARG A 153 -14.37 -0.53 -24.31
C ARG A 153 -14.07 -0.52 -25.81
N GLY A 154 -14.97 -1.14 -26.60
CA GLY A 154 -14.99 -0.99 -28.07
C GLY A 154 -14.29 -2.07 -28.88
N ASP A 155 -13.68 -3.08 -28.26
CA ASP A 155 -13.03 -4.21 -28.94
C ASP A 155 -13.83 -5.53 -28.84
N GLY A 156 -15.04 -5.48 -28.28
CA GLY A 156 -15.89 -6.64 -28.02
C GLY A 156 -15.41 -7.52 -26.86
N ARG A 157 -14.30 -7.17 -26.19
CA ARG A 157 -13.83 -7.89 -25.00
C ARG A 157 -14.63 -7.45 -23.79
N ILE A 158 -15.09 -8.43 -23.01
CA ILE A 158 -15.85 -8.22 -21.77
C ILE A 158 -14.96 -8.47 -20.54
N HIS A 159 -13.78 -9.08 -20.74
CA HIS A 159 -12.89 -9.44 -19.66
C HIS A 159 -11.96 -8.27 -19.29
N GLN A 160 -11.76 -8.11 -17.98
CA GLN A 160 -10.79 -7.17 -17.45
C GLN A 160 -9.38 -7.62 -17.82
N GLU A 161 -8.51 -6.66 -18.14
CA GLU A 161 -7.11 -6.92 -18.41
C GLU A 161 -6.20 -5.95 -17.64
N ALA A 162 -4.99 -6.41 -17.34
CA ALA A 162 -3.91 -5.57 -16.87
C ALA A 162 -3.03 -5.12 -18.04
N ARG A 163 -2.68 -3.84 -18.08
CA ARG A 163 -1.77 -3.25 -19.06
C ARG A 163 -0.53 -2.72 -18.37
N ILE A 164 0.63 -2.98 -18.95
CA ILE A 164 1.92 -2.45 -18.52
C ILE A 164 2.46 -1.56 -19.63
N GLN A 165 2.73 -0.29 -19.32
CA GLN A 165 3.34 0.65 -20.25
C GLN A 165 4.87 0.47 -20.29
N THR A 166 5.49 0.80 -21.42
CA THR A 166 6.95 0.89 -21.57
C THR A 166 7.55 1.72 -20.45
N LEU A 167 8.55 1.18 -19.76
CA LEU A 167 9.15 1.78 -18.58
C LEU A 167 9.97 3.02 -18.93
N GLU A 168 10.75 2.94 -20.01
CA GLU A 168 11.70 3.95 -20.41
C GLU A 168 10.99 5.15 -21.06
N PRO A 169 11.08 6.38 -20.52
CA PRO A 169 10.32 7.53 -21.00
C PRO A 169 10.49 7.83 -22.49
N ASP A 170 11.72 7.80 -22.99
CA ASP A 170 12.01 8.11 -24.40
C ASP A 170 11.45 7.04 -25.35
N VAL A 171 11.50 5.78 -24.93
CA VAL A 171 10.97 4.66 -25.73
C VAL A 171 9.45 4.69 -25.73
N TRP A 172 8.85 4.90 -24.55
CA TRP A 172 7.41 5.07 -24.40
C TRP A 172 6.89 6.20 -25.30
N MET A 173 7.57 7.35 -25.32
CA MET A 173 7.17 8.49 -26.14
C MET A 173 7.23 8.16 -27.64
N LYS A 174 8.31 7.53 -28.11
CA LYS A 174 8.44 7.10 -29.51
C LYS A 174 7.32 6.15 -29.93
N GLU A 175 6.92 5.25 -29.04
CA GLU A 175 5.86 4.28 -29.31
C GLU A 175 4.47 4.89 -29.32
N VAL A 176 4.22 5.83 -28.42
CA VAL A 176 2.98 6.61 -28.47
C VAL A 176 2.87 7.38 -29.78
N PHE A 177 3.94 8.00 -30.26
CA PHE A 177 3.93 8.68 -31.56
C PHE A 177 3.76 7.74 -32.75
N ALA A 178 4.35 6.54 -32.70
CA ALA A 178 4.30 5.58 -33.81
C ALA A 178 3.01 4.75 -33.86
N PHE A 179 2.48 4.36 -32.70
CA PHE A 179 1.40 3.36 -32.56
C PHE A 179 0.17 3.88 -31.82
N GLY A 180 0.21 5.11 -31.28
CA GLY A 180 -0.86 5.70 -30.47
C GLY A 180 -0.88 5.24 -29.01
N HIS A 181 0.00 4.33 -28.59
CA HIS A 181 0.13 3.88 -27.20
C HIS A 181 1.53 3.34 -26.88
N GLY A 182 1.87 3.31 -25.59
CA GLY A 182 3.11 2.68 -25.07
C GLY A 182 2.88 1.32 -24.40
N THR A 183 1.77 0.61 -24.68
CA THR A 183 1.47 -0.67 -24.04
C THR A 183 2.44 -1.76 -24.48
N ARG A 184 3.20 -2.31 -23.53
CA ARG A 184 4.14 -3.43 -23.74
C ARG A 184 3.53 -4.78 -23.51
N LYS A 185 2.73 -4.90 -22.46
CA LYS A 185 2.13 -6.16 -22.03
C LYS A 185 0.65 -5.96 -21.78
N GLN A 186 -0.14 -6.90 -22.29
CA GLN A 186 -1.56 -7.05 -21.99
C GLN A 186 -1.72 -8.43 -21.35
N ILE A 187 -2.36 -8.48 -20.18
CA ILE A 187 -2.58 -9.71 -19.42
C ILE A 187 -4.08 -9.82 -19.15
N PRO A 188 -4.79 -10.78 -19.77
CA PRO A 188 -6.18 -11.04 -19.41
C PRO A 188 -6.22 -11.56 -17.96
N LEU A 189 -7.15 -11.05 -17.15
CA LEU A 189 -7.29 -11.46 -15.76
C LEU A 189 -8.39 -12.51 -15.62
N ARG A 190 -8.03 -13.65 -15.05
CA ARG A 190 -8.99 -14.70 -14.65
C ARG A 190 -9.73 -14.25 -13.39
N GLU A 191 -10.86 -14.89 -13.10
CA GLU A 191 -11.62 -14.58 -11.87
C GLU A 191 -10.78 -14.84 -10.61
N LEU A 192 -10.01 -15.93 -10.56
CA LEU A 192 -9.10 -16.19 -9.45
C LEU A 192 -8.04 -15.09 -9.28
N ASP A 193 -7.45 -14.58 -10.37
CA ASP A 193 -6.45 -13.52 -10.31
C ASP A 193 -7.03 -12.25 -9.64
N LYS A 194 -8.30 -11.93 -9.94
CA LYS A 194 -9.00 -10.80 -9.32
C LYS A 194 -9.25 -11.03 -7.84
N LEU A 195 -9.63 -12.24 -7.44
CA LEU A 195 -9.88 -12.56 -6.04
C LEU A 195 -8.61 -12.56 -5.20
N GLU A 196 -7.50 -13.08 -5.75
CA GLU A 196 -6.18 -12.99 -5.14
C GLU A 196 -5.77 -11.52 -4.94
N GLU A 197 -6.00 -10.67 -5.93
CA GLU A 197 -5.72 -9.23 -5.84
C GLU A 197 -6.60 -8.55 -4.78
N VAL A 198 -7.91 -8.78 -4.77
CA VAL A 198 -8.83 -8.25 -3.74
C VAL A 198 -8.41 -8.71 -2.34
N LEU A 199 -7.94 -9.94 -2.20
CA LEU A 199 -7.43 -10.47 -0.93
C LEU A 199 -6.14 -9.75 -0.48
N MET A 200 -5.13 -9.69 -1.36
CA MET A 200 -3.84 -9.07 -1.08
C MET A 200 -3.94 -7.57 -0.78
N LEU A 201 -4.75 -6.87 -1.56
CA LEU A 201 -4.90 -5.42 -1.49
C LEU A 201 -5.90 -5.02 -0.40
N GLY A 202 -7.05 -5.70 -0.32
CA GLY A 202 -8.12 -5.35 0.59
C GLY A 202 -7.75 -5.49 2.06
N LEU A 203 -6.94 -6.50 2.40
CA LEU A 203 -6.47 -6.71 3.77
C LEU A 203 -5.47 -5.67 4.28
N ARG A 204 -4.95 -4.81 3.39
CA ARG A 204 -4.11 -3.66 3.80
C ARG A 204 -4.94 -2.52 4.37
N MET A 205 -6.26 -2.53 4.18
CA MET A 205 -7.15 -1.54 4.77
C MET A 205 -7.58 -1.97 6.18
N VAL A 206 -7.79 -0.98 7.06
CA VAL A 206 -8.31 -1.23 8.42
C VAL A 206 -9.72 -1.83 8.38
N VAL A 207 -10.53 -1.44 7.39
CA VAL A 207 -11.86 -2.03 7.15
C VAL A 207 -11.77 -3.48 6.65
N GLY A 208 -10.62 -3.87 6.10
CA GLY A 208 -10.42 -5.15 5.42
C GLY A 208 -11.32 -5.32 4.21
N ILE A 209 -11.78 -6.55 4.01
CA ILE A 209 -12.66 -6.96 2.91
C ILE A 209 -14.01 -7.26 3.50
N THR A 210 -15.00 -6.42 3.21
CA THR A 210 -16.37 -6.68 3.65
C THR A 210 -17.00 -7.81 2.84
N HIS A 211 -17.98 -8.53 3.42
CA HIS A 211 -18.75 -9.53 2.66
C HIS A 211 -19.41 -8.91 1.42
N GLN A 212 -19.97 -7.71 1.56
CA GLN A 212 -20.58 -6.99 0.45
C GLN A 212 -19.57 -6.69 -0.66
N HIS A 213 -18.36 -6.24 -0.32
CA HIS A 213 -17.32 -5.95 -1.30
C HIS A 213 -16.81 -7.22 -1.99
N TRP A 214 -16.56 -8.29 -1.22
CA TRP A 214 -16.15 -9.58 -1.77
C TRP A 214 -17.14 -10.14 -2.79
N LEU A 215 -18.44 -10.07 -2.49
CA LEU A 215 -19.50 -10.56 -3.38
C LEU A 215 -19.61 -9.77 -4.69
N GLN A 216 -19.00 -8.58 -4.81
CA GLN A 216 -18.89 -7.87 -6.10
C GLN A 216 -17.94 -8.60 -7.08
N PHE A 217 -16.99 -9.37 -6.56
CA PHE A 217 -16.02 -10.14 -7.35
C PHE A 217 -16.34 -11.63 -7.38
N ALA A 218 -16.91 -12.18 -6.30
CA ALA A 218 -17.31 -13.58 -6.19
C ALA A 218 -18.79 -13.72 -5.76
N PRO A 219 -19.77 -13.51 -6.66
CA PRO A 219 -21.18 -13.49 -6.28
C PRO A 219 -21.73 -14.80 -5.70
N SER A 220 -21.06 -15.92 -5.95
CA SER A 220 -21.51 -17.28 -5.58
C SER A 220 -20.52 -18.00 -4.66
N LEU A 221 -19.57 -17.30 -4.07
CA LEU A 221 -18.57 -17.87 -3.17
C LEU A 221 -18.31 -16.84 -2.07
N SER A 222 -18.80 -17.08 -0.86
CA SER A 222 -18.66 -16.14 0.26
C SER A 222 -17.29 -16.26 0.93
N LEU A 223 -16.92 -15.26 1.75
CA LEU A 223 -15.70 -15.35 2.57
C LEU A 223 -15.76 -16.51 3.58
N TRP A 224 -16.96 -16.88 4.04
CA TRP A 224 -17.15 -18.02 4.95
C TRP A 224 -16.91 -19.35 4.24
N ASP A 225 -17.37 -19.49 2.99
CA ASP A 225 -17.13 -20.69 2.19
C ASP A 225 -15.62 -20.91 1.97
N VAL A 226 -14.85 -19.82 1.81
CA VAL A 226 -13.41 -19.90 1.57
C VAL A 226 -12.61 -20.11 2.86
N PHE A 227 -12.92 -19.36 3.92
CA PHE A 227 -12.05 -19.22 5.08
C PHE A 227 -12.66 -19.74 6.39
N GLY A 228 -13.97 -20.03 6.43
CA GLY A 228 -14.70 -20.33 7.67
C GLY A 228 -14.27 -21.65 8.33
N GLU A 229 -14.04 -22.69 7.51
CA GLU A 229 -13.72 -24.03 8.01
C GLU A 229 -12.21 -24.35 8.07
N SER A 230 -11.35 -23.48 7.53
CA SER A 230 -9.89 -23.69 7.55
C SER A 230 -9.35 -23.63 8.98
N GLU A 231 -8.59 -24.67 9.35
CA GLU A 231 -7.95 -24.77 10.67
C GLU A 231 -6.88 -23.70 10.84
N GLU A 232 -6.07 -23.44 9.82
CA GLU A 232 -5.06 -22.38 9.87
C GLU A 232 -5.70 -21.00 10.10
N ILE A 233 -6.88 -20.74 9.53
CA ILE A 233 -7.60 -19.48 9.76
C ILE A 233 -8.20 -19.42 11.16
N LYS A 234 -8.69 -20.54 11.70
CA LYS A 234 -9.16 -20.62 13.10
C LYS A 234 -8.01 -20.29 14.06
N GLU A 235 -6.82 -20.85 13.85
CA GLU A 235 -5.63 -20.53 14.65
C GLU A 235 -5.26 -19.03 14.55
N LEU A 236 -5.28 -18.43 13.37
CA LEU A 236 -5.00 -16.99 13.21
C LEU A 236 -6.01 -16.10 13.95
N LYS A 237 -7.27 -16.51 14.04
CA LYS A 237 -8.31 -15.84 14.82
C LYS A 237 -8.08 -15.98 16.32
N GLU A 238 -7.71 -17.18 16.78
CA GLU A 238 -7.41 -17.45 18.20
C GLU A 238 -6.20 -16.63 18.69
N HIS A 239 -5.18 -16.47 17.86
CA HIS A 239 -4.04 -15.59 18.14
C HIS A 239 -4.38 -14.09 18.02
N GLY A 240 -5.62 -13.74 17.64
CA GLY A 240 -6.08 -12.36 17.51
C GLY A 240 -5.41 -11.59 16.37
N LEU A 241 -4.91 -12.29 15.34
CA LEU A 241 -4.30 -11.66 14.16
C LEU A 241 -5.34 -11.31 13.10
N LEU A 242 -6.40 -12.10 13.02
CA LEU A 242 -7.40 -12.02 11.96
C LEU A 242 -8.81 -12.06 12.54
N PHE A 243 -9.74 -11.35 11.91
CA PHE A 243 -11.16 -11.42 12.21
C PHE A 243 -11.89 -11.83 10.94
N LEU A 244 -12.75 -12.83 11.08
CA LEU A 244 -13.79 -13.19 10.12
C LEU A 244 -15.11 -13.19 10.91
N ASP A 245 -15.96 -12.20 10.65
CA ASP A 245 -17.25 -11.99 11.32
C ASP A 245 -18.29 -11.41 10.33
N GLU A 246 -19.44 -10.95 10.83
CA GLU A 246 -20.54 -10.38 10.04
C GLU A 246 -20.13 -9.19 9.16
N ARG A 247 -19.03 -8.49 9.48
CA ARG A 247 -18.53 -7.40 8.64
C ARG A 247 -17.74 -7.91 7.44
N GLY A 248 -17.01 -9.02 7.61
CA GLY A 248 -16.11 -9.59 6.62
C GLY A 248 -14.78 -10.03 7.22
N LEU A 249 -13.75 -10.07 6.36
CA LEU A 249 -12.40 -10.50 6.69
C LEU A 249 -11.49 -9.29 6.87
N ARG A 250 -10.86 -9.14 8.04
CA ARG A 250 -9.92 -8.03 8.31
C ARG A 250 -8.84 -8.45 9.29
N CYS A 251 -7.69 -7.77 9.27
CA CYS A 251 -6.65 -7.98 10.27
C CYS A 251 -6.93 -7.16 11.53
N SER A 252 -6.44 -7.67 12.67
CA SER A 252 -6.14 -6.80 13.80
C SER A 252 -4.91 -5.94 13.50
N TRP A 253 -4.56 -5.02 14.39
CA TRP A 253 -3.29 -4.30 14.27
C TRP A 253 -2.09 -5.26 14.23
N LYS A 254 -2.07 -6.25 15.13
CA LYS A 254 -1.01 -7.27 15.17
C LYS A 254 -0.94 -8.06 13.87
N GLY A 255 -2.09 -8.39 13.28
CA GLY A 255 -2.15 -9.07 11.99
C GLY A 255 -1.67 -8.20 10.83
N LEU A 256 -2.01 -6.91 10.82
CA LEU A 256 -1.57 -5.98 9.77
C LEU A 256 -0.04 -5.82 9.77
N ALA A 257 0.58 -5.81 10.95
CA ALA A 257 2.03 -5.75 11.10
C ALA A 257 2.78 -6.96 10.52
N VAL A 258 2.10 -8.10 10.36
CA VAL A 258 2.65 -9.35 9.77
C VAL A 258 1.86 -9.81 8.55
N LEU A 259 1.15 -8.89 7.89
CA LEU A 259 0.15 -9.22 6.87
C LEU A 259 0.73 -10.06 5.73
N ASP A 260 1.96 -9.80 5.30
CA ASP A 260 2.57 -10.53 4.18
C ASP A 260 2.71 -12.03 4.49
N SER A 261 2.98 -12.40 5.75
CA SER A 261 2.99 -13.80 6.19
C SER A 261 1.59 -14.40 6.21
N LEU A 262 0.58 -13.63 6.64
CA LEU A 262 -0.82 -14.09 6.65
C LEU A 262 -1.36 -14.30 5.23
N LEU A 263 -0.96 -13.44 4.30
CA LEU A 263 -1.40 -13.51 2.90
C LEU A 263 -0.95 -14.80 2.23
N LEU A 264 0.22 -15.35 2.55
CA LEU A 264 0.65 -16.64 2.02
C LEU A 264 -0.31 -17.77 2.40
N ILE A 265 -0.81 -17.78 3.64
CA ILE A 265 -1.78 -18.77 4.14
C ILE A 265 -3.14 -18.55 3.47
N LEU A 266 -3.61 -17.30 3.46
CA LEU A 266 -4.92 -16.93 2.92
C LEU A 266 -5.02 -17.17 1.41
N LEU A 267 -3.98 -16.84 0.64
CA LEU A 267 -3.93 -17.10 -0.81
C LEU A 267 -3.94 -18.60 -1.10
N LYS A 268 -3.16 -19.38 -0.35
CA LYS A 268 -3.16 -20.85 -0.49
C LYS A 268 -4.57 -21.42 -0.24
N GLN A 269 -5.24 -20.98 0.82
CA GLN A 269 -6.60 -21.41 1.14
C GLN A 269 -7.62 -21.02 0.05
N LEU A 270 -7.52 -19.80 -0.48
CA LEU A 270 -8.35 -19.34 -1.60
C LEU A 270 -8.13 -20.21 -2.84
N GLN A 271 -6.88 -20.47 -3.22
CA GLN A 271 -6.54 -21.29 -4.39
C GLN A 271 -7.07 -22.73 -4.24
N GLN A 272 -6.93 -23.33 -3.05
CA GLN A 272 -7.43 -24.68 -2.78
C GLN A 272 -8.96 -24.73 -2.92
N THR A 273 -9.68 -23.82 -2.26
CA THR A 273 -11.15 -23.74 -2.33
C THR A 273 -11.62 -23.53 -3.78
N TRP A 274 -10.91 -22.68 -4.53
CA TRP A 274 -11.22 -22.42 -5.93
C TRP A 274 -11.09 -23.67 -6.80
N ILE A 275 -10.01 -24.44 -6.63
CA ILE A 275 -9.78 -25.69 -7.37
C ILE A 275 -10.85 -26.73 -7.03
N GLU A 276 -11.23 -26.87 -5.76
CA GLU A 276 -12.28 -27.79 -5.33
C GLU A 276 -13.64 -27.42 -5.95
N ARG A 277 -13.95 -26.12 -5.98
CA ARG A 277 -15.14 -25.59 -6.66
C ARG A 277 -15.14 -25.90 -8.16
N GLU A 278 -14.02 -25.71 -8.85
CA GLU A 278 -13.93 -26.02 -10.29
C GLU A 278 -14.07 -27.52 -10.60
N LYS A 279 -13.71 -28.39 -9.66
CA LYS A 279 -13.86 -29.86 -9.79
C LYS A 279 -15.24 -30.38 -9.40
N GLY A 280 -15.98 -29.64 -8.58
CA GLY A 280 -17.31 -29.99 -8.07
C GLY A 280 -18.48 -29.51 -8.96
N VAL A 281 -18.18 -28.89 -10.10
CA VAL A 281 -19.12 -28.46 -11.15
C VAL A 281 -19.10 -29.43 -12.33
#